data_AF-A0AAU1M302-F1
#
_entry.id   AF-A0AAU1M302-F1
#
_cell.length_a   1.000
_cell.length_b   1.000
_cell.length_c   1.000
_cell.angle_alpha   90.00
_cell.angle_beta   90.00
_cell.angle_gamma   90.00
#
_symmetry.space_group_name_H-M   'P 1'
#
loop_
_entity.id
_entity.type
_entity.pdbx_description
1 polymer ?
#
loop_
_entity_poly.entity_id
_entity_poly.type
_entity_poly.pdbx_seq_one_letter_code
_entity_poly.pdbx_strand_id
1 'polypeptide(L)'
;MPELPDVEGFRRELTACGRRRRVTDVGVRDSGVLEGVSGRRLRGELTGSRFGTPRRHGKWLLAPTDDGPTLAWHFGMTGSLRCCSPEEELHRHDRLVLTLDDGRQVRYRDQRKLKGVSWMSGHDVGRLLDGLGPDALTVGAAEFEEALSHRRSAVKSALMDQSVVAGLGNLLCDEILWRARVDPRTPARDLDAATLRRVHGAMGRVLRTSVKAGHVPTRRSWLTGRRDASEPSCPRCGHALESDRVAGRRTVHCPHCQT
;
A
#
# COMPACT_ATOMS: atom_id res chain seq x y z
N MET A 1 4.98 -6.69 -3.71
CA MET A 1 5.07 -5.64 -2.68
C MET A 1 3.76 -4.89 -2.69
N PRO A 2 2.93 -5.07 -1.67
CA PRO A 2 1.68 -4.33 -1.53
C PRO A 2 1.93 -2.82 -1.56
N GLU A 3 1.23 -2.12 -2.44
CA GLU A 3 1.13 -0.66 -2.46
C GLU A 3 -0.32 -0.27 -2.13
N LEU A 4 -0.68 1.02 -2.23
CA LEU A 4 -2.04 1.47 -1.91
C LEU A 4 -3.17 0.62 -2.52
N PRO A 5 -3.14 0.23 -3.81
CA PRO A 5 -4.19 -0.57 -4.44
C PRO A 5 -4.41 -1.92 -3.79
N ASP A 6 -3.32 -2.60 -3.41
CA ASP A 6 -3.37 -3.90 -2.73
C ASP A 6 -4.02 -3.75 -1.35
N VAL A 7 -3.60 -2.73 -0.59
CA VAL A 7 -4.15 -2.47 0.75
C VAL A 7 -5.61 -2.04 0.69
N GLU A 8 -6.02 -1.29 -0.34
CA GLU A 8 -7.43 -0.98 -0.58
C GLU A 8 -8.23 -2.24 -0.93
N GLY A 9 -7.63 -3.19 -1.67
CA GLY A 9 -8.18 -4.53 -1.85
C GLY A 9 -8.39 -5.26 -0.53
N PHE A 10 -7.38 -5.31 0.33
CA PHE A 10 -7.45 -5.92 1.67
C PHE A 10 -8.48 -5.23 2.58
N ARG A 11 -8.62 -3.89 2.47
CA ARG A 11 -9.66 -3.14 3.19
C ARG A 11 -11.05 -3.59 2.76
N ARG A 12 -11.29 -3.75 1.46
CA ARG A 12 -12.57 -4.22 0.91
C ARG A 12 -12.87 -5.66 1.34
N GLU A 13 -11.87 -6.52 1.26
CA GLU A 13 -11.91 -7.91 1.73
C GLU A 13 -12.35 -7.97 3.20
N LEU A 14 -11.64 -7.26 4.09
CA LEU A 14 -11.98 -7.20 5.51
C LEU A 14 -13.34 -6.54 5.77
N THR A 15 -13.72 -5.55 4.96
CA THR A 15 -15.05 -4.93 5.07
C THR A 15 -16.16 -5.93 4.73
N ALA A 16 -15.95 -6.77 3.71
CA ALA A 16 -16.94 -7.72 3.23
C ALA A 16 -17.17 -8.86 4.24
N CYS A 17 -16.12 -9.39 4.85
CA CYS A 17 -16.27 -10.49 5.80
C CYS A 17 -16.28 -10.07 7.27
N GLY A 18 -15.48 -9.08 7.67
CA GLY A 18 -15.21 -8.77 9.08
C GLY A 18 -15.99 -7.60 9.67
N ARG A 19 -16.55 -6.68 8.86
CA ARG A 19 -17.24 -5.50 9.40
C ARG A 19 -18.41 -5.90 10.31
N ARG A 20 -18.43 -5.35 11.54
CA ARG A 20 -19.41 -5.63 12.61
C ARG A 20 -19.43 -7.08 13.12
N ARG A 21 -18.51 -7.94 12.65
CA ARG A 21 -18.36 -9.31 13.15
C ARG A 21 -17.55 -9.32 14.43
N ARG A 22 -17.90 -10.22 15.34
CA ARG A 22 -17.13 -10.49 16.56
C ARG A 22 -16.01 -11.47 16.25
N VAL A 23 -14.82 -11.23 16.78
CA VAL A 23 -13.72 -12.19 16.76
C VAL A 23 -13.94 -13.20 17.87
N THR A 24 -13.98 -14.49 17.53
CA THR A 24 -14.20 -15.60 18.48
C THR A 24 -12.92 -16.34 18.85
N ASP A 25 -11.91 -16.29 17.99
CA ASP A 25 -10.59 -16.88 18.26
C ASP A 25 -9.47 -16.13 17.52
N VAL A 26 -8.26 -16.15 18.10
CA VAL A 26 -7.06 -15.49 17.55
C VAL A 26 -5.88 -16.45 17.50
N GLY A 27 -5.70 -17.14 16.38
CA GLY A 27 -4.57 -18.02 16.10
C GLY A 27 -3.32 -17.27 15.66
N VAL A 28 -2.38 -17.02 16.60
CA VAL A 28 -1.04 -16.52 16.27
C VAL A 28 -0.12 -17.71 15.96
N ARG A 29 0.26 -17.87 14.69
CA ARG A 29 1.13 -18.96 14.23
C ARG A 29 2.60 -18.59 14.18
N ASP A 30 2.91 -17.29 14.08
CA ASP A 30 4.27 -16.77 14.09
C ASP A 30 4.26 -15.38 14.73
N SER A 31 4.78 -15.24 15.95
CA SER A 31 4.78 -13.95 16.65
C SER A 31 5.73 -12.92 16.03
N GLY A 32 6.59 -13.32 15.09
CA GLY A 32 7.51 -12.40 14.40
C GLY A 32 6.81 -11.40 13.48
N VAL A 33 5.51 -11.56 13.22
CA VAL A 33 4.70 -10.54 12.54
C VAL A 33 4.00 -9.57 13.50
N LEU A 34 4.10 -9.76 14.81
CA LEU A 34 3.48 -8.86 15.78
C LEU A 34 4.45 -7.74 16.15
N GLU A 35 3.99 -6.50 16.07
CA GLU A 35 4.77 -5.30 16.41
C GLU A 35 4.19 -4.68 17.69
N GLY A 36 4.98 -4.66 18.77
CA GLY A 36 4.62 -4.01 20.03
C GLY A 36 3.54 -4.73 20.87
N VAL A 37 3.12 -5.94 20.49
CA VAL A 37 2.12 -6.74 21.22
C VAL A 37 2.51 -8.21 21.28
N SER A 38 2.26 -8.88 22.40
CA SER A 38 2.44 -10.33 22.51
C SER A 38 1.22 -11.08 21.98
N GLY A 39 1.42 -12.29 21.45
CA GLY A 39 0.31 -13.10 20.94
C GLY A 39 -0.75 -13.42 22.02
N ARG A 40 -0.32 -13.61 23.28
CA ARG A 40 -1.22 -13.81 24.43
C ARG A 40 -2.08 -12.57 24.67
N ARG A 41 -1.47 -11.38 24.72
CA ARG A 41 -2.18 -10.12 24.94
C ARG A 41 -3.16 -9.85 23.80
N LEU A 42 -2.71 -9.99 22.56
CA LEU A 42 -3.56 -9.80 21.38
C LEU A 42 -4.77 -10.74 21.42
N ARG A 43 -4.56 -12.03 21.68
CA ARG A 43 -5.66 -13.00 21.80
C ARG A 43 -6.63 -12.61 22.92
N GLY A 44 -6.12 -12.24 24.10
CA GLY A 44 -6.95 -11.89 25.26
C GLY A 44 -7.81 -10.65 25.04
N GLU A 45 -7.27 -9.61 24.41
CA GLU A 45 -7.98 -8.33 24.20
C GLU A 45 -8.88 -8.35 22.95
N LEU A 46 -8.47 -9.06 21.89
CA LEU A 46 -9.22 -9.10 20.64
C LEU A 46 -10.34 -10.15 20.63
N THR A 47 -10.18 -11.26 21.35
CA THR A 47 -11.26 -12.26 21.46
C THR A 47 -12.46 -11.64 22.16
N GLY A 48 -13.63 -11.79 21.56
CA GLY A 48 -14.85 -11.15 22.01
C GLY A 48 -15.02 -9.72 21.49
N SER A 49 -14.00 -9.06 20.94
CA SER A 49 -14.15 -7.73 20.34
C SER A 49 -14.83 -7.80 18.97
N ARG A 50 -15.58 -6.74 18.60
CA ARG A 50 -16.20 -6.59 17.29
C ARG A 50 -15.42 -5.60 16.45
N PHE A 51 -15.25 -5.90 15.16
CA PHE A 51 -14.67 -4.94 14.24
C PHE A 51 -15.66 -3.84 13.88
N GLY A 52 -15.19 -2.60 13.92
CA GLY A 52 -15.83 -1.44 13.32
C GLY A 52 -15.72 -1.45 11.80
N THR A 53 -15.72 -0.26 11.21
CA THR A 53 -15.52 -0.10 9.76
C THR A 53 -14.03 -0.02 9.43
N PRO A 54 -13.45 -0.95 8.66
CA PRO A 54 -12.06 -0.88 8.25
C PRO A 54 -11.76 0.35 7.39
N ARG A 55 -10.65 1.01 7.68
CA ARG A 55 -10.15 2.21 7.01
C ARG A 55 -8.76 1.95 6.44
N ARG A 56 -8.33 2.78 5.49
CA ARG A 56 -6.99 2.74 4.93
C ARG A 56 -6.42 4.16 4.88
N HIS A 57 -5.16 4.31 5.25
CA HIS A 57 -4.36 5.51 4.97
C HIS A 57 -3.01 5.08 4.40
N GLY A 58 -2.68 5.54 3.20
CA GLY A 58 -1.55 5.05 2.43
C GLY A 58 -1.51 3.53 2.33
N LYS A 59 -0.47 2.91 2.92
CA LYS A 59 -0.25 1.46 2.94
C LYS A 59 -0.63 0.79 4.26
N TRP A 60 -1.34 1.50 5.13
CA TRP A 60 -1.86 0.97 6.38
C TRP A 60 -3.32 0.60 6.24
N LEU A 61 -3.67 -0.60 6.71
CA LEU A 61 -5.05 -1.01 6.96
C LEU A 61 -5.33 -0.89 8.45
N LEU A 62 -6.40 -0.18 8.81
CA LEU A 62 -6.81 0.08 10.18
C LEU A 62 -8.19 -0.55 10.40
N ALA A 63 -8.29 -1.52 11.30
CA ALA A 63 -9.57 -2.10 11.73
C ALA A 63 -9.83 -1.73 13.19
N PRO A 64 -10.56 -0.65 13.46
CA PRO A 64 -10.96 -0.32 14.82
C PRO A 64 -11.83 -1.44 15.40
N THR A 65 -11.79 -1.66 16.71
CA THR A 65 -12.78 -2.47 17.42
C THR A 65 -13.70 -1.62 18.27
N ASP A 66 -14.84 -2.18 18.70
CA ASP A 66 -15.80 -1.50 19.59
C ASP A 66 -15.09 -0.97 20.85
N ASP A 67 -15.14 0.35 21.05
CA ASP A 67 -14.58 1.13 22.19
C ASP A 67 -13.16 0.75 22.63
N GLY A 68 -12.40 0.15 21.72
CA GLY A 68 -11.12 -0.49 22.01
C GLY A 68 -10.00 -0.08 21.06
N PRO A 69 -8.83 -0.73 21.20
CA PRO A 69 -7.70 -0.48 20.31
C PRO A 69 -8.01 -0.85 18.84
N THR A 70 -7.19 -0.34 17.94
CA THR A 70 -7.27 -0.62 16.51
C THR A 70 -6.26 -1.69 16.13
N LEU A 71 -6.71 -2.71 15.40
CA LEU A 71 -5.83 -3.66 14.74
C LEU A 71 -5.31 -3.02 13.45
N ALA A 72 -4.01 -2.78 13.38
CA ALA A 72 -3.37 -2.13 12.25
C ALA A 72 -2.44 -3.11 11.52
N TRP A 73 -2.47 -3.11 10.19
CA TRP A 73 -1.57 -3.90 9.35
C TRP A 73 -0.72 -3.01 8.45
N HIS A 74 0.56 -3.34 8.38
CA HIS A 74 1.44 -2.97 7.28
C HIS A 74 1.96 -4.23 6.59
N PHE A 75 1.65 -4.39 5.31
CA PHE A 75 1.82 -5.65 4.59
C PHE A 75 3.24 -5.89 4.05
N GLY A 76 4.16 -4.94 4.25
CA GLY A 76 5.57 -5.10 3.87
C GLY A 76 5.71 -5.39 2.37
N MET A 77 6.36 -6.49 2.02
CA MET A 77 6.56 -6.89 0.62
C MET A 77 5.72 -8.08 0.13
N THR A 78 5.30 -8.95 1.04
CA THR A 78 4.64 -10.23 0.73
C THR A 78 3.40 -10.48 1.58
N GLY A 79 3.04 -9.53 2.45
CA GLY A 79 1.84 -9.59 3.25
C GLY A 79 0.59 -9.56 2.37
N SER A 80 -0.43 -10.32 2.77
CA SER A 80 -1.77 -10.25 2.20
C SER A 80 -2.81 -10.60 3.25
N LEU A 81 -4.03 -10.11 3.05
CA LEU A 81 -5.19 -10.42 3.87
C LEU A 81 -6.23 -11.13 3.01
N ARG A 82 -6.85 -12.18 3.55
CA ARG A 82 -7.93 -12.90 2.88
C ARG A 82 -9.01 -13.32 3.88
N CYS A 83 -10.25 -13.36 3.43
CA CYS A 83 -11.34 -14.01 4.12
C CYS A 83 -11.47 -15.44 3.58
N CYS A 84 -11.37 -16.42 4.47
CA CYS A 84 -11.36 -17.84 4.13
C CYS A 84 -12.46 -18.59 4.88
N SER A 85 -12.93 -19.68 4.29
CA SER A 85 -13.69 -20.71 4.99
C SER A 85 -12.80 -21.43 6.01
N PRO A 86 -13.33 -21.88 7.16
CA PRO A 86 -12.52 -22.61 8.14
C PRO A 86 -12.01 -23.97 7.59
N GLU A 87 -12.68 -24.55 6.59
CA GLU A 87 -12.29 -25.81 5.94
C GLU A 87 -11.13 -25.64 4.96
N GLU A 88 -10.84 -24.42 4.51
CA GLU A 88 -9.70 -24.17 3.63
C GLU A 88 -8.40 -24.46 4.37
N GLU A 89 -7.52 -25.25 3.74
CA GLU A 89 -6.24 -25.60 4.34
C GLU A 89 -5.41 -24.35 4.66
N LEU A 90 -4.81 -24.35 5.85
CA LEU A 90 -3.93 -23.27 6.27
C LEU A 90 -2.62 -23.34 5.49
N HIS A 91 -2.24 -22.24 4.87
CA HIS A 91 -0.96 -22.17 4.20
C HIS A 91 0.18 -22.02 5.21
N ARG A 92 1.35 -22.57 4.91
CA ARG A 92 2.57 -22.46 5.74
C ARG A 92 3.04 -21.04 6.07
N HIS A 93 2.49 -20.04 5.37
CA HIS A 93 2.79 -18.62 5.58
C HIS A 93 1.62 -17.83 6.15
N ASP A 94 0.52 -18.48 6.52
CA ASP A 94 -0.53 -17.86 7.34
C ASP A 94 0.04 -17.67 8.75
N ARG A 95 0.19 -16.40 9.16
CA ARG A 95 0.89 -16.02 10.40
C ARG A 95 -0.07 -15.62 11.52
N LEU A 96 -1.20 -15.05 11.15
CA LEU A 96 -2.29 -14.69 12.06
C LEU A 96 -3.61 -15.12 11.44
N VAL A 97 -4.45 -15.77 12.24
CA VAL A 97 -5.79 -16.23 11.87
C VAL A 97 -6.77 -15.67 12.89
N LEU A 98 -7.76 -14.92 12.43
CA LEU A 98 -8.83 -14.38 13.27
C LEU A 98 -10.13 -15.07 12.88
N THR A 99 -10.69 -15.87 13.77
CA THR A 99 -11.98 -16.55 13.53
C THR A 99 -13.11 -15.59 13.92
N LEU A 100 -14.12 -15.49 13.06
CA LEU A 100 -15.29 -14.63 13.25
C LEU A 100 -16.48 -15.42 13.81
N ASP A 101 -17.50 -14.70 14.29
CA ASP A 101 -18.72 -15.28 14.87
C ASP A 101 -19.60 -16.07 13.88
N ASP A 102 -19.34 -15.96 12.57
CA ASP A 102 -19.98 -16.77 11.54
C ASP A 102 -19.08 -17.91 11.02
N GLY A 103 -17.98 -18.20 11.72
CA GLY A 103 -17.05 -19.28 11.41
C GLY A 103 -15.99 -18.94 10.35
N ARG A 104 -16.18 -17.86 9.56
CA ARG A 104 -15.17 -17.42 8.59
C ARG A 104 -13.90 -16.95 9.28
N GLN A 105 -12.79 -17.00 8.56
CA GLN A 105 -11.47 -16.63 9.07
C GLN A 105 -10.85 -15.49 8.28
N VAL A 106 -10.38 -14.46 8.96
CA VAL A 106 -9.48 -13.45 8.39
C VAL A 106 -8.05 -13.95 8.58
N ARG A 107 -7.36 -14.27 7.48
CA ARG A 107 -5.99 -14.80 7.51
C ARG A 107 -5.00 -13.75 6.99
N TYR A 108 -4.01 -13.41 7.80
CA TYR A 108 -2.85 -12.63 7.38
C TYR A 108 -1.72 -13.57 6.98
N ARG A 109 -1.34 -13.52 5.71
CA ARG A 109 -0.30 -14.34 5.10
C ARG A 109 0.93 -13.49 4.80
N ASP A 110 2.08 -13.88 5.31
CA ASP A 110 3.34 -13.21 4.98
C ASP A 110 4.53 -14.19 4.96
N GLN A 111 5.23 -14.25 3.83
CA GLN A 111 6.43 -15.05 3.68
C GLN A 111 7.64 -14.41 4.37
N ARG A 112 7.80 -13.09 4.27
CA ARG A 112 9.06 -12.39 4.62
C ARG A 112 9.06 -11.74 5.99
N LYS A 113 7.88 -11.48 6.58
CA LYS A 113 7.72 -10.97 7.96
C LYS A 113 8.53 -9.70 8.23
N LEU A 114 8.55 -8.79 7.27
CA LEU A 114 9.34 -7.54 7.37
C LEU A 114 8.63 -6.45 8.16
N LYS A 115 7.32 -6.58 8.25
CA LYS A 115 6.35 -5.76 8.97
C LYS A 115 5.24 -6.69 9.44
N GLY A 116 4.22 -6.17 10.08
CA GLY A 116 3.01 -6.96 10.26
C GLY A 116 1.89 -6.23 10.95
N VAL A 117 1.54 -6.73 12.12
CA VAL A 117 0.30 -6.43 12.83
C VAL A 117 0.63 -5.74 14.14
N SER A 118 0.00 -4.59 14.34
CA SER A 118 0.10 -3.81 15.57
C SER A 118 -1.27 -3.72 16.23
N TRP A 119 -1.27 -3.70 17.55
CA TRP A 119 -2.47 -3.45 18.36
C TRP A 119 -2.33 -2.08 19.00
N MET A 120 -3.02 -1.09 18.43
CA MET A 120 -2.73 0.33 18.65
C MET A 120 -3.84 1.03 19.41
N SER A 121 -3.50 1.81 20.44
CA SER A 121 -4.47 2.72 21.05
C SER A 121 -4.89 3.82 20.06
N GLY A 122 -5.98 4.54 20.35
CA GLY A 122 -6.38 5.69 19.52
C GLY A 122 -5.28 6.76 19.41
N HIS A 123 -4.53 6.98 20.49
CA HIS A 123 -3.37 7.87 20.50
C HIS A 123 -2.26 7.39 19.55
N ASP A 124 -1.94 6.09 19.56
CA ASP A 124 -0.88 5.53 18.71
C ASP A 124 -1.26 5.53 17.24
N VAL A 125 -2.55 5.31 16.93
CA VAL A 125 -3.09 5.51 15.58
C VAL A 125 -2.93 6.97 15.15
N GLY A 126 -3.25 7.93 16.03
CA GLY A 126 -3.04 9.36 15.75
C GLY A 126 -1.58 9.66 15.40
N ARG A 127 -0.63 9.24 16.27
CA ARG A 127 0.81 9.42 16.02
C ARG A 127 1.30 8.75 14.74
N LEU A 128 0.78 7.58 14.41
CA LEU A 128 1.09 6.91 13.15
C LEU A 128 0.65 7.76 11.96
N LEU A 129 -0.59 8.26 11.99
CA LEU A 129 -1.16 9.04 10.90
C LEU A 129 -0.52 10.42 10.77
N ASP A 130 -0.15 11.07 11.86
CA ASP A 130 0.56 12.36 11.88
C ASP A 130 1.93 12.27 11.21
N GLY A 131 2.56 11.09 11.24
CA GLY A 131 3.84 10.83 10.55
C GLY A 131 3.69 10.56 9.05
N LEU A 132 2.46 10.50 8.52
CA LEU A 132 2.17 10.20 7.12
C LEU A 132 1.68 11.46 6.41
N GLY A 133 2.08 11.59 5.15
CA GLY A 133 1.55 12.62 4.26
C GLY A 133 0.08 12.36 3.90
N PRO A 134 -0.54 13.26 3.13
CA PRO A 134 -1.89 13.07 2.64
C PRO A 134 -2.01 11.77 1.83
N ASP A 135 -3.20 11.17 1.88
CA ASP A 135 -3.47 9.91 1.19
C ASP A 135 -3.49 10.10 -0.34
N ALA A 136 -2.66 9.35 -1.05
CA ALA A 136 -2.51 9.51 -2.50
C ALA A 136 -3.82 9.33 -3.30
N LEU A 137 -4.81 8.60 -2.75
CA LEU A 137 -6.09 8.39 -3.42
C LEU A 137 -7.01 9.61 -3.32
N THR A 138 -6.85 10.44 -2.29
CA THR A 138 -7.77 11.55 -1.98
C THR A 138 -7.13 12.93 -1.96
N VAL A 139 -5.79 13.02 -1.94
CA VAL A 139 -5.04 14.29 -1.93
C VAL A 139 -5.45 15.18 -3.12
N GLY A 140 -5.72 16.47 -2.81
CA GLY A 140 -6.05 17.48 -3.82
C GLY A 140 -4.82 17.92 -4.63
N ALA A 141 -5.05 18.55 -5.78
CA ALA A 141 -3.94 19.01 -6.64
C ALA A 141 -3.05 20.06 -5.94
N ALA A 142 -3.66 21.06 -5.29
CA ALA A 142 -2.94 22.11 -4.58
C ALA A 142 -2.10 21.56 -3.42
N GLU A 143 -2.69 20.69 -2.60
CA GLU A 143 -1.98 20.03 -1.48
C GLU A 143 -0.83 19.14 -1.98
N PHE A 144 -1.04 18.43 -3.10
CA PHE A 144 0.00 17.62 -3.72
C PHE A 144 1.15 18.46 -4.30
N GLU A 145 0.83 19.59 -4.94
CA GLU A 145 1.82 20.54 -5.43
C GLU A 145 2.68 21.07 -4.28
N GLU A 146 2.05 21.51 -3.20
CA GLU A 146 2.73 22.04 -2.01
C GLU A 146 3.64 21.00 -1.34
N ALA A 147 3.19 19.74 -1.25
CA ALA A 147 3.97 18.66 -0.65
C ALA A 147 5.32 18.41 -1.39
N LEU A 148 5.38 18.72 -2.68
CA LEU A 148 6.50 18.41 -3.58
C LEU A 148 7.36 19.63 -3.97
N SER A 149 6.78 20.82 -4.06
CA SER A 149 7.36 22.04 -4.64
C SER A 149 8.72 22.47 -4.06
N HIS A 150 9.01 22.12 -2.81
CA HIS A 150 10.25 22.50 -2.13
C HIS A 150 11.25 21.35 -1.96
N ARG A 151 10.94 20.15 -2.47
CA ARG A 151 11.75 18.96 -2.23
C ARG A 151 12.95 18.93 -3.17
N ARG A 152 14.15 18.93 -2.59
CA ARG A 152 15.43 18.85 -3.31
C ARG A 152 15.72 17.45 -3.87
N SER A 153 15.05 16.43 -3.34
CA SER A 153 15.19 15.06 -3.81
C SER A 153 14.55 14.88 -5.19
N ALA A 154 15.02 13.87 -5.92
CA ALA A 154 14.39 13.43 -7.16
C ALA A 154 12.88 13.20 -6.95
N VAL A 155 12.05 13.56 -7.94
CA VAL A 155 10.58 13.48 -7.84
C VAL A 155 10.11 12.06 -7.52
N LYS A 156 10.76 11.02 -8.06
CA LYS A 156 10.45 9.65 -7.69
C LYS A 156 10.70 9.38 -6.21
N SER A 157 11.82 9.86 -5.68
CA SER A 157 12.16 9.71 -4.27
C SER A 157 11.12 10.41 -3.38
N ALA A 158 10.71 11.62 -3.74
CA ALA A 158 9.70 12.37 -3.02
C ALA A 158 8.32 11.69 -3.05
N LEU A 159 7.90 11.15 -4.21
CA LEU A 159 6.64 10.39 -4.31
C LEU A 159 6.65 9.09 -3.51
N MET A 160 7.81 8.44 -3.34
CA MET A 160 7.94 7.23 -2.52
C MET A 160 8.01 7.51 -1.02
N ASP A 161 8.26 8.76 -0.61
CA ASP A 161 8.31 9.16 0.78
C ASP A 161 6.88 9.21 1.34
N GLN A 162 6.60 8.31 2.29
CA GLN A 162 5.26 8.19 2.87
C GLN A 162 4.87 9.40 3.73
N SER A 163 5.83 10.22 4.16
CA SER A 163 5.57 11.49 4.85
C SER A 163 5.21 12.64 3.89
N VAL A 164 5.52 12.49 2.61
CA VAL A 164 5.19 13.46 1.56
C VAL A 164 3.84 13.13 0.93
N VAL A 165 3.66 11.90 0.46
CA VAL A 165 2.38 11.39 -0.05
C VAL A 165 2.26 9.91 0.33
N ALA A 166 1.24 9.57 1.11
CA ALA A 166 1.08 8.23 1.64
C ALA A 166 0.45 7.29 0.61
N GLY A 167 1.05 6.10 0.42
CA GLY A 167 0.47 5.02 -0.37
C GLY A 167 1.21 4.64 -1.64
N LEU A 168 1.99 5.54 -2.22
CA LEU A 168 2.74 5.26 -3.44
C LEU A 168 3.95 4.39 -3.15
N GLY A 169 4.17 3.34 -3.94
CA GLY A 169 5.41 2.57 -3.93
C GLY A 169 6.12 2.61 -5.25
N ASN A 170 7.07 1.69 -5.43
CA ASN A 170 7.99 1.73 -6.55
C ASN A 170 7.29 1.53 -7.90
N LEU A 171 6.33 0.60 -7.97
CA LEU A 171 5.62 0.31 -9.22
C LEU A 171 4.68 1.44 -9.61
N LEU A 172 3.95 2.01 -8.64
CA LEU A 172 3.10 3.17 -8.90
C LEU A 172 3.93 4.37 -9.34
N CYS A 173 5.05 4.67 -8.68
CA CYS A 173 5.87 5.82 -9.05
C CYS A 173 6.43 5.71 -10.47
N ASP A 174 6.96 4.54 -10.85
CA ASP A 174 7.43 4.28 -12.22
C ASP A 174 6.31 4.55 -13.25
N GLU A 175 5.13 3.96 -13.04
CA GLU A 175 4.00 4.12 -13.95
C GLU A 175 3.47 5.57 -14.02
N ILE A 176 3.35 6.23 -12.87
CA ILE A 176 2.83 7.60 -12.76
C ILE A 176 3.74 8.56 -13.51
N LEU A 177 5.05 8.52 -13.25
CA LEU A 177 6.03 9.41 -13.87
C LEU A 177 6.16 9.13 -15.37
N TRP A 178 6.10 7.87 -15.79
CA TRP A 178 6.06 7.52 -17.20
C TRP A 178 4.83 8.11 -17.90
N ARG A 179 3.63 8.00 -17.30
CA ARG A 179 2.41 8.61 -17.84
C ARG A 179 2.46 10.12 -17.84
N ALA A 180 3.07 10.71 -16.82
CA ALA A 180 3.25 12.14 -16.72
C ALA A 180 4.29 12.66 -17.71
N ARG A 181 5.18 11.82 -18.26
CA ARG A 181 6.34 12.22 -19.08
C ARG A 181 7.33 13.05 -18.26
N VAL A 182 7.71 12.56 -17.09
CA VAL A 182 8.66 13.22 -16.20
C VAL A 182 9.80 12.27 -15.91
N ASP A 183 11.03 12.71 -16.07
CA ASP A 183 12.21 11.94 -15.66
C ASP A 183 12.16 11.70 -14.14
N PRO A 184 12.23 10.43 -13.68
CA PRO A 184 12.17 10.12 -12.26
C PRO A 184 13.30 10.73 -11.41
N ARG A 185 14.39 11.17 -12.05
CA ARG A 185 15.59 11.75 -11.41
C ARG A 185 15.49 13.25 -11.22
N THR A 186 14.58 13.94 -11.94
CA THR A 186 14.42 15.39 -11.84
C THR A 186 14.10 15.79 -10.41
N PRO A 187 14.84 16.74 -9.80
CA PRO A 187 14.50 17.24 -8.47
C PRO A 187 13.06 17.78 -8.45
N ALA A 188 12.27 17.43 -7.44
CA ALA A 188 10.85 17.80 -7.42
C ALA A 188 10.66 19.33 -7.41
N ARG A 189 11.56 20.07 -6.74
CA ARG A 189 11.59 21.54 -6.73
C ARG A 189 11.85 22.19 -8.10
N ASP A 190 12.38 21.45 -9.06
CA ASP A 190 12.68 21.96 -10.40
C ASP A 190 11.47 21.75 -11.34
N LEU A 191 10.41 21.07 -10.88
CA LEU A 191 9.18 20.88 -11.64
C LEU A 191 8.25 22.09 -11.47
N ASP A 192 7.80 22.64 -12.60
CA ASP A 192 6.79 23.68 -12.57
C ASP A 192 5.41 23.16 -12.12
N ALA A 193 4.54 24.09 -11.72
CA ALA A 193 3.20 23.76 -11.23
C ALA A 193 2.36 23.00 -12.30
N ALA A 194 2.56 23.31 -13.58
CA ALA A 194 1.87 22.62 -14.67
C ALA A 194 2.29 21.15 -14.78
N THR A 195 3.58 20.86 -14.57
CA THR A 195 4.11 19.49 -14.53
C THR A 195 3.64 18.74 -13.29
N LEU A 196 3.63 19.37 -12.11
CA LEU A 196 3.09 18.75 -10.90
C LEU A 196 1.59 18.41 -11.05
N ARG A 197 0.78 19.28 -11.67
CA ARG A 197 -0.62 18.96 -12.01
C ARG A 197 -0.75 17.78 -12.98
N ARG A 198 0.13 17.68 -13.97
CA ARG A 198 0.19 16.51 -14.87
C ARG A 198 0.51 15.23 -14.11
N VAL A 199 1.47 15.27 -13.18
CA VAL A 199 1.82 14.14 -12.31
C VAL A 199 0.62 13.75 -11.44
N HIS A 200 -0.04 14.71 -10.78
CA HIS A 200 -1.24 14.47 -9.98
C HIS A 200 -2.37 13.84 -10.80
N GLY A 201 -2.67 14.39 -11.98
CA GLY A 201 -3.67 13.84 -12.89
C GLY A 201 -3.33 12.42 -13.38
N ALA A 202 -2.05 12.14 -13.64
CA ALA A 202 -1.58 10.80 -13.96
C ALA A 202 -1.73 9.84 -12.77
N MET A 203 -1.35 10.27 -11.55
CA MET A 203 -1.53 9.55 -10.30
C MET A 203 -2.99 9.14 -10.10
N GLY A 204 -3.93 10.07 -10.20
CA GLY A 204 -5.36 9.77 -10.06
C GLY A 204 -5.85 8.71 -11.07
N ARG A 205 -5.43 8.78 -12.33
CA ARG A 205 -5.79 7.78 -13.36
C ARG A 205 -5.18 6.41 -13.09
N VAL A 206 -3.91 6.37 -12.69
CA VAL A 206 -3.21 5.12 -12.32
C VAL A 206 -3.92 4.49 -11.13
N LEU A 207 -4.09 5.23 -10.04
CA LEU A 207 -4.68 4.72 -8.80
C LEU A 207 -6.12 4.24 -9.02
N ARG A 208 -6.97 4.97 -9.74
CA ARG A 208 -8.34 4.50 -10.05
C ARG A 208 -8.34 3.14 -10.74
N THR A 209 -7.41 2.93 -11.68
CA THR A 209 -7.33 1.66 -12.41
C THR A 209 -6.76 0.55 -11.53
N SER A 210 -5.69 0.82 -10.79
CA SER A 210 -5.04 -0.14 -9.92
C SER A 210 -5.94 -0.55 -8.75
N VAL A 211 -6.65 0.40 -8.12
CA VAL A 211 -7.60 0.13 -7.03
C VAL A 211 -8.75 -0.75 -7.51
N LYS A 212 -9.26 -0.52 -8.73
CA LYS A 212 -10.28 -1.41 -9.33
C LYS A 212 -9.75 -2.84 -9.52
N ALA A 213 -8.47 -2.98 -9.85
CA ALA A 213 -7.81 -4.28 -10.02
C ALA A 213 -7.36 -4.92 -8.69
N GLY A 214 -7.28 -4.16 -7.58
CA GLY A 214 -6.74 -4.59 -6.30
C GLY A 214 -5.22 -4.81 -6.29
N HIS A 215 -4.50 -4.32 -7.31
CA HIS A 215 -3.04 -4.40 -7.45
C HIS A 215 -2.57 -3.44 -8.55
N VAL A 216 -1.25 -3.20 -8.66
CA VAL A 216 -0.68 -2.45 -9.80
C VAL A 216 -0.70 -3.33 -11.06
N PRO A 217 -1.44 -2.98 -12.13
CA PRO A 217 -1.59 -3.83 -13.30
C PRO A 217 -0.27 -4.16 -14.01
N THR A 218 -0.16 -5.37 -14.55
CA THR A 218 0.99 -5.86 -15.34
C THR A 218 0.68 -5.98 -16.84
N ARG A 219 -0.28 -5.20 -17.33
CA ARG A 219 -0.75 -5.26 -18.72
C ARG A 219 0.30 -4.70 -19.68
N ARG A 220 0.38 -5.23 -20.91
CA ARG A 220 1.34 -4.80 -21.94
C ARG A 220 1.31 -3.30 -22.32
N SER A 221 0.18 -2.63 -22.07
CA SER A 221 0.02 -1.19 -22.29
C SER A 221 0.53 -0.31 -21.15
N TRP A 222 0.99 -0.92 -20.05
CA TRP A 222 1.55 -0.26 -18.88
C TRP A 222 3.07 -0.44 -18.86
N LEU A 223 3.78 0.54 -18.32
CA LEU A 223 5.23 0.45 -18.12
C LEU A 223 5.55 -0.75 -17.20
N THR A 224 4.77 -0.92 -16.13
CA THR A 224 4.89 -2.03 -15.19
C THR A 224 4.74 -3.40 -15.84
N GLY A 225 3.95 -3.53 -16.91
CA GLY A 225 3.81 -4.77 -17.67
C GLY A 225 4.96 -5.07 -18.64
N ARG A 226 5.85 -4.10 -18.89
CA ARG A 226 7.09 -4.28 -19.67
C ARG A 226 8.34 -4.32 -18.80
N ARG A 227 8.22 -3.93 -17.53
CA ARG A 227 9.30 -3.75 -16.57
C ARG A 227 10.24 -4.95 -16.44
N ASP A 228 9.72 -6.17 -16.48
CA ASP A 228 10.47 -7.40 -16.22
C ASP A 228 10.63 -8.28 -17.49
N ALA A 229 10.43 -7.69 -18.68
CA ALA A 229 10.72 -8.36 -19.94
C ALA A 229 12.24 -8.43 -20.20
N SER A 230 12.68 -9.42 -20.99
CA SER A 230 14.08 -9.54 -21.42
C SER A 230 14.54 -8.34 -22.24
N GLU A 231 13.67 -7.86 -23.12
CA GLU A 231 13.85 -6.67 -23.95
C GLU A 231 12.71 -5.69 -23.68
N PRO A 232 12.80 -4.92 -22.59
CA PRO A 232 11.70 -4.06 -22.16
C PRO A 232 11.61 -2.86 -23.12
N SER A 233 10.51 -2.77 -23.87
CA SER A 233 10.24 -1.66 -24.79
C SER A 233 9.07 -0.79 -24.30
N CYS A 234 9.16 0.51 -24.57
CA CYS A 234 8.19 1.49 -24.12
C CYS A 234 6.83 1.24 -24.77
N PRO A 235 5.76 1.04 -23.98
CA PRO A 235 4.41 0.81 -24.53
C PRO A 235 3.87 1.95 -25.39
N ARG A 236 4.47 3.14 -25.30
CA ARG A 236 4.03 4.36 -26.01
C ARG A 236 4.78 4.60 -27.31
N CYS A 237 6.10 4.42 -27.32
CA CYS A 237 6.96 4.83 -28.45
C CYS A 237 7.85 3.70 -28.99
N GLY A 238 7.83 2.51 -28.40
CA GLY A 238 8.65 1.38 -28.81
C GLY A 238 10.13 1.46 -28.41
N HIS A 239 10.64 2.63 -27.99
CA HIS A 239 12.02 2.79 -27.55
C HIS A 239 12.37 1.87 -26.37
N ALA A 240 13.62 1.41 -26.28
CA ALA A 240 14.08 0.58 -25.17
C ALA A 240 13.88 1.29 -23.82
N LEU A 241 13.42 0.55 -22.82
CA LEU A 241 13.29 1.05 -21.45
C LEU A 241 14.63 0.89 -20.73
N GLU A 242 15.00 1.92 -19.99
CA GLU A 242 16.19 1.92 -19.16
C GLU A 242 15.83 1.61 -17.71
N SER A 243 16.78 1.02 -16.99
CA SER A 243 16.61 0.57 -15.60
C SER A 243 17.76 1.06 -14.74
N ASP A 244 17.48 2.09 -13.93
CA ASP A 244 18.45 2.71 -13.02
C ASP A 244 18.09 2.48 -11.54
N ARG A 245 18.90 3.04 -10.64
CA ARG A 245 18.59 3.15 -9.21
C ARG A 245 18.33 4.60 -8.82
N VAL A 246 17.12 4.88 -8.33
CA VAL A 246 16.77 6.16 -7.71
C VAL A 246 16.41 5.89 -6.26
N ALA A 247 17.10 6.56 -5.33
CA ALA A 247 17.03 6.29 -3.88
C ALA A 247 17.15 4.79 -3.54
N GLY A 248 18.10 4.10 -4.19
CA GLY A 248 18.36 2.67 -3.96
C GLY A 248 17.33 1.71 -4.54
N ARG A 249 16.27 2.21 -5.20
CA ARG A 249 15.19 1.39 -5.79
C ARG A 249 15.34 1.28 -7.30
N ARG A 250 15.14 0.08 -7.84
CA ARG A 250 15.10 -0.16 -9.29
C ARG A 250 13.98 0.66 -9.93
N THR A 251 14.36 1.51 -10.87
CA THR A 251 13.52 2.50 -11.53
C THR A 251 13.54 2.22 -13.01
N VAL A 252 12.39 1.87 -13.57
CA VAL A 252 12.27 1.68 -15.02
C VAL A 252 11.62 2.92 -15.62
N HIS A 253 12.21 3.43 -16.69
CA HIS A 253 11.75 4.64 -17.36
C HIS A 253 12.06 4.58 -18.86
N CYS A 254 11.44 5.46 -19.63
CA CYS A 254 11.69 5.59 -21.06
C CYS A 254 12.47 6.89 -21.33
N PRO A 255 13.75 6.81 -21.74
CA PRO A 255 14.60 8.00 -21.92
C PRO A 255 14.09 8.92 -23.04
N HIS A 256 13.35 8.38 -24.02
CA HIS A 256 12.73 9.16 -25.08
C HIS A 256 11.45 9.88 -24.64
N CYS A 257 10.68 9.29 -23.72
CA CYS A 257 9.37 9.83 -23.33
C CYS A 257 9.38 10.67 -22.06
N GLN A 258 10.47 10.61 -21.28
CA GLN A 258 10.62 11.23 -19.98
C GLN A 258 11.90 12.06 -20.01
N THR A 259 11.73 13.37 -20.16
CA THR A 259 12.79 14.38 -20.19
C THR A 259 12.65 15.32 -19.00
#